data_AF-A0A089LJM5-F1
#
_entry.id   AF-A0A089LJM5-F1
#
_cell.length_a   1.000
_cell.length_b   1.000
_cell.length_c   1.000
_cell.angle_alpha   90.00
_cell.angle_beta   90.00
_cell.angle_gamma   90.00
#
_symmetry.space_group_name_H-M   'P 1'
#
loop_
_entity.id
_entity.type
_entity.pdbx_description
1 polymer ?
#
loop_
_entity_poly.entity_id
_entity_poly.type
_entity_poly.pdbx_seq_one_letter_code
_entity_poly.pdbx_strand_id
1 'polypeptide(L)'
;MRLMKSWLCTIIAGVLGAMLLTGCTGKIIQNKCYYGDVDYASILQWDSVQYYDNTETNLSVLGKGKAIGKITYSKSEHRCPRQELQDGDATNLKTGTQLYEAEGYKVSARIWAGDRLYVASSNPAARTLNDLLDAEGKIQTVRFISGNDGSDLMDFTPEANAIFIREFPKLEYIPFEELSKQTKSWVGDKYWMEIEMKDGSTRRVTYNTMFPSFQPSAYATPELAELIEQQRKLIYAR
;
A
#
# COMPACT_ATOMS: atom_id res chain seq x y z
N MET A 1 -54.29 -71.95 4.42
CA MET A 1 -53.01 -72.46 3.85
C MET A 1 -52.32 -71.32 3.12
N ARG A 2 -51.01 -71.14 3.36
CA ARG A 2 -50.10 -70.05 2.94
C ARG A 2 -50.08 -68.83 3.89
N LEU A 3 -49.49 -68.78 5.09
CA LEU A 3 -48.22 -69.28 5.63
C LEU A 3 -47.03 -69.18 4.66
N MET A 4 -45.95 -68.50 5.09
CA MET A 4 -44.62 -68.42 4.43
C MET A 4 -44.30 -67.27 3.45
N LYS A 5 -44.89 -66.08 3.54
CA LYS A 5 -44.34 -64.92 2.79
C LYS A 5 -44.01 -63.67 3.59
N SER A 6 -44.41 -63.57 4.85
CA SER A 6 -44.19 -62.33 5.60
C SER A 6 -42.88 -62.27 6.38
N TRP A 7 -42.19 -63.40 6.59
CA TRP A 7 -40.96 -63.45 7.40
C TRP A 7 -39.65 -63.24 6.61
N LEU A 8 -39.68 -63.34 5.28
CA LEU A 8 -38.49 -63.05 4.45
C LEU A 8 -38.33 -61.55 4.14
N CYS A 9 -39.42 -60.76 4.16
CA CYS A 9 -39.33 -59.32 3.91
C CYS A 9 -38.75 -58.55 5.11
N THR A 10 -38.87 -59.07 6.33
CA THR A 10 -38.39 -58.40 7.55
C THR A 10 -36.88 -58.51 7.72
N ILE A 11 -36.24 -59.55 7.17
CA ILE A 11 -34.78 -59.74 7.27
C ILE A 11 -34.02 -58.86 6.25
N ILE A 12 -34.60 -58.62 5.07
CA ILE A 12 -34.00 -57.71 4.07
C ILE A 12 -34.09 -56.24 4.52
N ALA A 13 -35.17 -55.86 5.22
CA ALA A 13 -35.32 -54.52 5.79
C ALA A 13 -34.35 -54.24 6.96
N GLY A 14 -33.95 -55.27 7.71
CA GLY A 14 -33.00 -55.14 8.83
C GLY A 14 -31.55 -54.91 8.37
N VAL A 15 -31.14 -55.49 7.24
CA VAL A 15 -29.76 -55.37 6.73
C VAL A 15 -29.57 -54.10 5.88
N LEU A 16 -30.60 -53.59 5.20
CA LEU A 16 -30.53 -52.27 4.53
C LEU A 16 -30.55 -51.08 5.50
N GLY A 17 -31.12 -51.24 6.70
CA GLY A 17 -31.12 -50.18 7.72
C GLY A 17 -29.75 -49.96 8.39
N ALA A 18 -28.91 -51.00 8.45
CA ALA A 18 -27.61 -50.96 9.12
C ALA A 18 -26.48 -50.33 8.29
N MET A 19 -26.66 -50.13 6.98
CA MET A 19 -25.66 -49.49 6.10
C MET A 19 -25.88 -47.99 5.84
N LEU A 20 -26.97 -47.40 6.34
CA LEU A 20 -27.24 -45.96 6.20
C LEU A 20 -26.87 -45.13 7.43
N LEU A 21 -26.39 -45.77 8.52
CA LEU A 21 -25.99 -45.08 9.76
C LEU A 21 -24.46 -45.00 9.96
N THR A 22 -23.66 -45.46 9.01
CA THR A 22 -22.25 -45.11 8.90
C THR A 22 -22.08 -43.82 8.08
N GLY A 23 -22.95 -42.85 8.30
CA GLY A 23 -22.69 -41.46 7.94
C GLY A 23 -21.56 -40.96 8.82
N CYS A 24 -20.34 -41.05 8.31
CA CYS A 24 -19.13 -40.54 8.90
C CYS A 24 -19.41 -39.23 9.68
N THR A 25 -19.25 -39.27 11.00
CA THR A 25 -18.90 -38.10 11.80
C THR A 25 -17.48 -37.67 11.45
N GLY A 26 -17.26 -37.36 10.17
CA GLY A 26 -16.18 -36.50 9.76
C GLY A 26 -16.55 -35.13 10.31
N LYS A 27 -15.99 -34.78 11.47
CA LYS A 27 -15.71 -33.38 11.74
C LYS A 27 -14.87 -32.92 10.55
N ILE A 28 -15.52 -32.30 9.57
CA ILE A 28 -14.82 -31.53 8.56
C ILE A 28 -14.27 -30.36 9.37
N ILE A 29 -13.07 -30.51 9.89
CA ILE A 29 -12.25 -29.37 10.29
C ILE A 29 -11.91 -28.69 8.96
N GLN A 30 -12.81 -27.85 8.45
CA GLN A 30 -12.46 -26.88 7.42
C GLN A 30 -11.63 -25.77 8.08
N ASN A 31 -10.42 -26.09 8.51
CA ASN A 31 -9.38 -25.08 8.67
C ASN A 31 -8.53 -25.08 7.39
N LYS A 32 -9.17 -24.88 6.25
CA LYS A 32 -8.44 -24.50 5.03
C LYS A 32 -8.39 -22.98 5.01
N CYS A 33 -7.42 -22.46 5.75
CA CYS A 33 -7.02 -21.08 5.57
C CYS A 33 -6.46 -20.96 4.15
N TYR A 34 -7.26 -20.33 3.30
CA TYR A 34 -6.96 -20.09 1.90
C TYR A 34 -6.07 -18.85 1.85
N TYR A 35 -4.86 -19.03 1.32
CA TYR A 35 -3.99 -17.92 0.95
C TYR A 35 -4.58 -17.28 -0.30
N GLY A 36 -5.23 -16.12 -0.14
CA GLY A 36 -5.26 -15.16 -1.24
C GLY A 36 -3.82 -14.73 -1.53
N ASP A 37 -3.58 -14.19 -2.73
CA ASP A 37 -2.26 -13.76 -3.18
C ASP A 37 -1.47 -13.10 -2.05
N VAL A 38 -0.25 -13.59 -1.80
CA VAL A 38 0.64 -13.02 -0.80
C VAL A 38 0.82 -11.55 -1.17
N ASP A 39 0.43 -10.63 -0.29
CA ASP A 39 0.77 -9.21 -0.42
C ASP A 39 2.30 -9.12 -0.41
N TYR A 40 2.92 -9.15 -1.59
CA TYR A 40 4.36 -8.93 -1.76
C TYR A 40 4.77 -7.52 -1.34
N ALA A 41 3.80 -6.60 -1.27
CA ALA A 41 4.00 -5.26 -0.77
C ALA A 41 4.31 -5.27 0.73
N SER A 42 5.41 -4.62 1.11
CA SER A 42 5.73 -4.38 2.51
C SER A 42 4.86 -3.23 3.03
N ILE A 43 3.78 -3.59 3.71
CA ILE A 43 2.77 -2.66 4.22
C ILE A 43 2.68 -2.82 5.74
N LEU A 44 2.51 -1.71 6.44
CA LEU A 44 2.07 -1.70 7.83
C LEU A 44 0.91 -0.73 8.02
N GLN A 45 0.08 -1.02 9.02
CA GLN A 45 -1.06 -0.19 9.42
C GLN A 45 -0.83 0.31 10.85
N TRP A 46 -0.88 1.63 11.03
CA TRP A 46 -0.66 2.25 12.34
C TRP A 46 -1.44 3.56 12.47
N ASP A 47 -2.23 3.69 13.54
CA ASP A 47 -3.06 4.86 13.85
C ASP A 47 -3.95 5.29 12.67
N SER A 48 -4.66 4.31 12.07
CA SER A 48 -5.49 4.48 10.88
C SER A 48 -4.75 4.90 9.60
N VAL A 49 -3.41 4.99 9.62
CA VAL A 49 -2.58 5.29 8.45
C VAL A 49 -1.96 4.00 7.90
N GLN A 50 -2.02 3.84 6.59
CA GLN A 50 -1.34 2.77 5.88
C GLN A 50 -0.02 3.30 5.33
N TYR A 51 1.06 2.55 5.52
CA TYR A 51 2.39 2.89 5.06
C TYR A 51 2.98 1.80 4.19
N TYR A 52 3.78 2.20 3.20
CA TYR A 52 4.63 1.30 2.42
C TYR A 52 6.09 1.49 2.81
N ASP A 53 6.85 0.41 2.74
CA ASP A 53 8.30 0.49 2.87
C ASP A 53 8.89 1.34 1.75
N ASN A 54 9.77 2.26 2.13
CA ASN A 54 10.53 3.09 1.21
C ASN A 54 11.93 2.49 1.00
N THR A 55 11.96 1.38 0.24
CA THR A 55 13.19 0.61 -0.05
C THR A 55 14.22 1.37 -0.87
N GLU A 56 13.86 2.52 -1.44
CA GLU A 56 14.63 3.22 -2.47
C GLU A 56 15.45 4.38 -1.92
N THR A 57 15.32 4.68 -0.62
CA THR A 57 15.99 5.82 0.00
C THR A 57 17.34 5.46 0.59
N ASN A 58 18.34 6.31 0.38
CA ASN A 58 19.53 6.36 1.21
C ASN A 58 19.19 6.90 2.61
N LEU A 59 19.04 5.98 3.56
CA LEU A 59 18.55 6.24 4.92
C LEU A 59 19.58 6.94 5.84
N SER A 60 20.78 7.26 5.34
CA SER A 60 21.94 7.63 6.19
C SER A 60 21.80 8.92 7.00
N VAL A 61 20.79 9.75 6.71
CA VAL A 61 20.65 11.09 7.31
C VAL A 61 19.41 11.21 8.22
N LEU A 62 18.39 10.37 8.03
CA LEU A 62 17.14 10.49 8.79
C LEU A 62 17.22 9.72 10.11
N GLY A 63 17.12 10.44 11.23
CA GLY A 63 17.19 9.85 12.58
C GLY A 63 15.91 9.14 13.01
N LYS A 64 16.04 8.29 14.04
CA LYS A 64 14.92 7.69 14.77
C LYS A 64 14.65 8.52 16.03
N GLY A 65 13.42 9.00 16.16
CA GLY A 65 12.95 9.69 17.35
C GLY A 65 12.43 8.73 18.41
N LYS A 66 11.35 9.12 19.10
CA LYS A 66 10.81 8.34 20.23
C LYS A 66 10.16 7.04 19.74
N ALA A 67 10.17 6.04 20.62
CA ALA A 67 9.36 4.84 20.45
C ALA A 67 7.86 5.20 20.50
N ILE A 68 7.10 4.78 19.49
CA ILE A 68 5.66 5.08 19.37
C ILE A 68 4.77 3.85 19.52
N GLY A 69 5.33 2.65 19.33
CA GLY A 69 4.55 1.42 19.38
C GLY A 69 5.32 0.21 18.87
N LYS A 70 4.64 -0.91 18.65
CA LYS A 70 5.27 -2.11 18.11
C LYS A 70 4.28 -2.89 17.26
N ILE A 71 4.80 -3.66 16.32
CA ILE A 71 4.00 -4.62 15.55
C ILE A 71 3.45 -5.68 16.49
N THR A 72 2.14 -5.85 16.49
CA THR A 72 1.40 -6.85 17.29
C THR A 72 1.00 -8.06 16.47
N TYR A 73 1.07 -7.94 15.14
CA TYR A 73 0.64 -8.97 14.22
C TYR A 73 1.42 -8.91 12.90
N SER A 74 1.79 -10.08 12.38
CA SER A 74 2.41 -10.22 11.06
C SER A 74 1.61 -11.18 10.19
N LYS A 75 1.20 -10.77 8.97
CA LYS A 75 0.62 -11.72 8.00
C LYS A 75 1.60 -12.85 7.67
N SER A 76 2.91 -12.56 7.63
CA SER A 76 3.97 -13.55 7.34
C SER A 76 4.15 -14.62 8.43
N GLU A 77 3.72 -14.36 9.66
CA GLU A 77 3.84 -15.30 10.78
C GLU A 77 2.55 -16.09 11.03
N HIS A 78 1.48 -15.79 10.29
CA HIS A 78 0.15 -16.31 10.58
C HIS A 78 -0.27 -17.46 9.67
N ARG A 79 -1.00 -18.43 10.24
CA ARG A 79 -1.55 -19.57 9.48
C ARG A 79 -2.79 -19.19 8.65
N CYS A 80 -3.47 -18.11 9.05
CA CYS A 80 -4.73 -17.65 8.49
C CYS A 80 -4.74 -16.11 8.47
N PRO A 81 -4.23 -15.47 7.40
CA PRO A 81 -4.18 -14.02 7.34
C PRO A 81 -5.60 -13.43 7.34
N ARG A 82 -5.81 -12.38 8.13
CA ARG A 82 -7.00 -11.53 8.01
C ARG A 82 -7.02 -10.86 6.64
N GLN A 83 -8.22 -10.58 6.13
CA GLN A 83 -8.37 -9.85 4.87
C GLN A 83 -7.81 -8.42 5.01
N GLU A 84 -8.26 -7.69 6.01
CA GLU A 84 -7.86 -6.29 6.24
C GLU A 84 -6.77 -6.19 7.31
N LEU A 85 -5.83 -5.24 7.10
CA LEU A 85 -4.84 -4.86 8.10
C LEU A 85 -5.51 -3.98 9.16
N GLN A 86 -5.14 -4.20 10.41
CA GLN A 86 -5.55 -3.39 11.56
C GLN A 86 -4.35 -2.65 12.15
N ASP A 87 -4.60 -1.65 13.00
CA ASP A 87 -3.51 -0.93 13.66
C ASP A 87 -2.61 -1.89 14.47
N GLY A 88 -1.31 -1.82 14.20
CA GLY A 88 -0.31 -2.75 14.75
C GLY A 88 0.00 -3.95 13.85
N ASP A 89 -0.66 -4.08 12.70
CA ASP A 89 -0.41 -5.13 11.73
C ASP A 89 0.68 -4.75 10.72
N ALA A 90 1.41 -5.75 10.25
CA ALA A 90 2.28 -5.65 9.09
C ALA A 90 2.19 -6.88 8.19
N THR A 91 2.55 -6.74 6.93
CA THR A 91 2.60 -7.87 5.99
C THR A 91 3.82 -8.75 6.24
N ASN A 92 4.99 -8.12 6.44
CA ASN A 92 6.29 -8.82 6.47
C ASN A 92 7.23 -8.44 7.65
N LEU A 93 6.80 -7.54 8.55
CA LEU A 93 7.56 -7.25 9.77
C LEU A 93 7.24 -8.31 10.82
N LYS A 94 8.24 -8.70 11.63
CA LYS A 94 8.05 -9.66 12.72
C LYS A 94 7.22 -9.06 13.85
N THR A 95 6.42 -9.88 14.50
CA THR A 95 5.75 -9.47 15.75
C THR A 95 6.79 -9.01 16.78
N GLY A 96 6.52 -7.88 17.43
CA GLY A 96 7.43 -7.23 18.37
C GLY A 96 8.42 -6.25 17.75
N THR A 97 8.43 -6.08 16.41
CA THR A 97 9.23 -5.03 15.77
C THR A 97 8.83 -3.66 16.31
N GLN A 98 9.79 -2.92 16.85
CA GLN A 98 9.58 -1.60 17.45
C GLN A 98 9.36 -0.54 16.38
N LEU A 99 8.38 0.33 16.61
CA LEU A 99 8.07 1.50 15.80
C LEU A 99 8.64 2.77 16.47
N TYR A 100 9.19 3.66 15.66
CA TYR A 100 9.73 4.95 16.10
C TYR A 100 9.27 6.10 15.20
N GLU A 101 9.25 7.30 15.76
CA GLU A 101 9.11 8.54 14.98
C GLU A 101 10.26 8.68 13.98
N ALA A 102 9.97 9.17 12.77
CA ALA A 102 10.99 9.70 11.88
C ALA A 102 11.29 11.16 12.27
N GLU A 103 12.53 11.47 12.66
CA GLU A 103 12.87 12.81 13.14
C GLU A 103 12.56 13.89 12.09
N GLY A 104 11.91 14.97 12.52
CA GLY A 104 11.52 16.06 11.62
C GLY A 104 10.26 15.81 10.80
N TYR A 105 9.58 14.67 10.97
CA TYR A 105 8.31 14.36 10.31
C TYR A 105 7.20 14.03 11.30
N LYS A 106 5.96 14.30 10.88
CA LYS A 106 4.77 13.77 11.54
C LYS A 106 4.74 12.24 11.44
N VAL A 107 4.34 11.59 12.52
CA VAL A 107 4.11 10.13 12.57
C VAL A 107 3.18 9.70 11.43
N SER A 108 2.11 10.46 11.17
CA SER A 108 1.13 10.19 10.11
C SER A 108 1.70 10.24 8.68
N ALA A 109 2.94 10.70 8.49
CA ALA A 109 3.61 10.77 7.20
C ALA A 109 4.73 9.75 7.07
N ARG A 110 5.55 9.59 8.12
CA ARG A 110 6.71 8.69 8.10
C ARG A 110 6.99 8.11 9.48
N ILE A 111 7.29 6.81 9.50
CA ILE A 111 7.72 6.12 10.70
C ILE A 111 8.87 5.17 10.39
N TRP A 112 9.66 4.87 11.42
CA TRP A 112 10.60 3.76 11.38
C TRP A 112 9.95 2.50 11.94
N ALA A 113 10.16 1.37 11.29
CA ALA A 113 9.85 0.05 11.84
C ALA A 113 11.10 -0.82 11.81
N GLY A 114 11.68 -1.06 12.98
CA GLY A 114 13.05 -1.59 13.05
C GLY A 114 14.02 -0.61 12.38
N ASP A 115 14.69 -1.05 11.32
CA ASP A 115 15.66 -0.26 10.54
C ASP A 115 15.14 0.15 9.15
N ARG A 116 13.84 0.00 8.91
CA ARG A 116 13.19 0.34 7.63
C ARG A 116 12.31 1.56 7.79
N LEU A 117 12.38 2.46 6.80
CA LEU A 117 11.56 3.66 6.76
C LEU A 117 10.27 3.37 6.01
N TYR A 118 9.14 3.64 6.65
CA TYR A 118 7.82 3.50 6.07
C TYR A 118 7.23 4.88 5.84
N VAL A 119 6.65 5.08 4.65
CA VAL A 119 6.04 6.35 4.24
C VAL A 119 4.56 6.12 3.98
N ALA A 120 3.73 7.05 4.43
CA ALA A 120 2.29 6.98 4.29
C ALA A 120 1.90 6.85 2.80
N SER A 121 0.99 5.93 2.54
CA SER A 121 0.33 5.74 1.25
C SER A 121 -1.14 6.11 1.31
N SER A 122 -1.77 5.97 2.48
CA SER A 122 -3.15 6.36 2.70
C SER A 122 -3.34 6.83 4.14
N ASN A 123 -4.10 7.91 4.29
CA ASN A 123 -4.49 8.47 5.58
C ASN A 123 -5.93 9.03 5.46
N PRO A 124 -6.92 8.48 6.17
CA PRO A 124 -8.32 8.94 6.08
C PRO A 124 -8.53 10.36 6.62
N ALA A 125 -7.63 10.85 7.47
CA ALA A 125 -7.65 12.22 7.98
C ALA A 125 -7.00 13.22 7.02
N ALA A 126 -6.24 12.77 6.01
CA ALA A 126 -5.58 13.68 5.07
C ALA A 126 -6.60 14.40 4.18
N ARG A 127 -6.32 15.67 3.89
CA ARG A 127 -7.08 16.52 2.97
C ARG A 127 -6.20 17.06 1.85
N THR A 128 -4.91 17.21 2.12
CA THR A 128 -3.89 17.64 1.17
C THR A 128 -2.76 16.62 1.09
N LEU A 129 -1.95 16.70 0.03
CA LEU A 129 -0.71 15.91 -0.04
C LEU A 129 0.26 16.25 1.10
N ASN A 130 0.22 17.46 1.66
CA ASN A 130 0.99 17.80 2.85
C ASN A 130 0.49 17.07 4.11
N ASP A 131 -0.81 16.83 4.25
CA ASP A 131 -1.32 16.06 5.39
C ASP A 131 -0.89 14.58 5.32
N LEU A 132 -0.73 14.06 4.10
CA LEU A 132 -0.25 12.70 3.86
C LEU A 132 1.27 12.59 3.99
N LEU A 133 2.03 13.50 3.40
CA LEU A 133 3.48 13.35 3.20
C LEU A 133 4.33 14.25 4.09
N ASP A 134 3.72 15.26 4.72
CA ASP A 134 4.40 16.28 5.52
C ASP A 134 5.57 16.92 4.75
N ALA A 135 5.31 17.24 3.48
CA ALA A 135 6.33 17.61 2.49
C ALA A 135 6.57 19.14 2.38
N GLU A 136 5.68 19.98 2.89
CA GLU A 136 5.80 21.43 2.83
C GLU A 136 7.12 21.90 3.46
N GLY A 137 7.88 22.70 2.70
CA GLY A 137 9.19 23.21 3.12
C GLY A 137 10.31 22.16 3.19
N LYS A 138 10.03 20.88 2.90
CA LYS A 138 11.01 19.77 3.00
C LYS A 138 11.47 19.22 1.65
N ILE A 139 10.79 19.54 0.55
CA ILE A 139 11.26 19.18 -0.80
C ILE A 139 12.50 20.03 -1.16
N GLN A 140 13.52 19.39 -1.72
CA GLN A 140 14.75 20.00 -2.19
C GLN A 140 14.76 20.12 -3.72
N THR A 141 14.52 19.01 -4.42
CA THR A 141 14.49 18.99 -5.88
C THR A 141 13.53 17.94 -6.42
N VAL A 142 13.15 18.11 -7.68
CA VAL A 142 12.29 17.20 -8.42
C VAL A 142 12.96 16.87 -9.75
N ARG A 143 12.97 15.58 -10.09
CA ARG A 143 13.59 15.09 -11.32
C ARG A 143 12.69 14.09 -12.01
N PHE A 144 12.76 14.06 -13.34
CA PHE A 144 12.27 12.92 -14.11
C PHE A 144 13.27 11.78 -14.01
N ILE A 145 12.75 10.58 -13.79
CA ILE A 145 13.52 9.34 -13.82
C ILE A 145 12.96 8.40 -14.88
N SER A 146 13.78 7.49 -15.36
CA SER A 146 13.41 6.45 -16.30
C SER A 146 12.51 5.42 -15.61
N GLY A 147 11.31 5.21 -16.14
CA GLY A 147 10.45 4.13 -15.67
C GLY A 147 10.96 2.72 -15.97
N ASN A 148 12.02 2.58 -16.79
CA ASN A 148 12.59 1.29 -17.17
C ASN A 148 13.67 0.82 -16.19
N ASP A 149 14.56 1.71 -15.78
CA ASP A 149 15.74 1.38 -14.96
C ASP A 149 15.95 2.32 -13.76
N GLY A 150 15.08 3.31 -13.57
CA GLY A 150 15.15 4.25 -12.45
C GLY A 150 16.27 5.28 -12.58
N SER A 151 16.97 5.35 -13.72
CA SER A 151 18.04 6.32 -13.93
C SER A 151 17.53 7.75 -14.05
N ASP A 152 18.35 8.73 -13.64
CA ASP A 152 18.03 10.14 -13.76
C ASP A 152 17.93 10.54 -15.24
N LEU A 153 16.82 11.18 -15.62
CA LEU A 153 16.64 11.74 -16.95
C LEU A 153 16.97 13.23 -16.95
N MET A 154 16.30 13.99 -16.09
CA MET A 154 16.50 15.43 -16.00
C MET A 154 15.90 16.01 -14.72
N ASP A 155 16.67 16.84 -14.03
CA ASP A 155 16.15 17.72 -12.99
C ASP A 155 15.23 18.80 -13.59
N PHE A 156 14.24 19.24 -12.81
CA PHE A 156 13.45 20.42 -13.16
C PHE A 156 14.34 21.66 -13.16
N THR A 157 14.06 22.64 -14.02
CA THR A 157 14.75 23.93 -13.94
C THR A 157 14.51 24.58 -12.56
N PRO A 158 15.42 25.45 -12.07
CA PRO A 158 15.24 26.08 -10.76
C PRO A 158 13.89 26.77 -10.57
N GLU A 159 13.37 27.43 -11.61
CA GLU A 159 12.08 28.10 -11.61
C GLU A 159 10.92 27.11 -11.51
N ALA A 160 10.97 26.03 -12.30
CA ALA A 160 9.95 25.00 -12.30
C ALA A 160 9.94 24.21 -10.97
N ASN A 161 11.13 23.92 -10.44
CA ASN A 161 11.29 23.29 -9.14
C ASN A 161 10.68 24.16 -8.03
N ALA A 162 10.92 25.47 -8.03
CA ALA A 162 10.35 26.39 -7.04
C ALA A 162 8.81 26.42 -7.08
N ILE A 163 8.21 26.39 -8.27
CA ILE A 163 6.75 26.32 -8.42
C ILE A 163 6.23 24.97 -7.92
N PHE A 164 6.85 23.86 -8.31
CA PHE A 164 6.43 22.53 -7.87
C PHE A 164 6.49 22.38 -6.34
N ILE A 165 7.59 22.79 -5.72
CA ILE A 165 7.78 22.74 -4.26
C ILE A 165 6.68 23.51 -3.52
N ARG A 166 6.24 24.63 -4.09
CA ARG A 166 5.21 25.49 -3.50
C ARG A 166 3.81 24.91 -3.68
N GLU A 167 3.49 24.34 -4.83
CA GLU A 167 2.12 23.96 -5.18
C GLU A 167 1.80 22.48 -4.91
N PHE A 168 2.75 21.57 -5.07
CA PHE A 168 2.51 20.13 -4.91
C PHE A 168 1.96 19.75 -3.52
N PRO A 169 2.50 20.25 -2.38
CA PRO A 169 1.96 19.90 -1.06
C PRO A 169 0.51 20.37 -0.85
N LYS A 170 0.06 21.39 -1.58
CA LYS A 170 -1.29 21.97 -1.45
C LYS A 170 -2.36 21.20 -2.21
N LEU A 171 -1.97 20.26 -3.08
CA LEU A 171 -2.91 19.49 -3.87
C LEU A 171 -3.88 18.73 -2.96
N GLU A 172 -5.16 18.73 -3.33
CA GLU A 172 -6.19 17.97 -2.63
C GLU A 172 -5.87 16.47 -2.73
N TYR A 173 -5.77 15.84 -1.57
CA TYR A 173 -5.57 14.40 -1.48
C TYR A 173 -6.90 13.69 -1.68
N ILE A 174 -6.93 12.77 -2.64
CA ILE A 174 -8.08 11.93 -2.95
C ILE A 174 -7.67 10.49 -2.68
N PRO A 175 -8.40 9.69 -1.88
CA PRO A 175 -8.08 8.28 -1.68
C PRO A 175 -7.91 7.55 -3.02
N PHE A 176 -6.91 6.67 -3.11
CA PHE A 176 -6.54 6.00 -4.36
C PHE A 176 -7.73 5.28 -5.02
N GLU A 177 -8.55 4.58 -4.24
CA GLU A 177 -9.72 3.85 -4.73
C GLU A 177 -10.76 4.78 -5.37
N GLU A 178 -10.85 6.01 -4.89
CA GLU A 178 -11.75 7.03 -5.44
C GLU A 178 -11.17 7.59 -6.74
N LEU A 179 -9.92 8.06 -6.72
CA LEU A 179 -9.29 8.64 -7.91
C LEU A 179 -9.14 7.62 -9.04
N SER A 180 -8.82 6.36 -8.71
CA SER A 180 -8.70 5.26 -9.66
C SER A 180 -10.00 5.00 -10.43
N LYS A 181 -11.15 5.08 -9.75
CA LYS A 181 -12.46 4.96 -10.43
C LYS A 181 -12.69 6.11 -11.42
N GLN A 182 -12.26 7.32 -11.08
CA GLN A 182 -12.44 8.50 -11.92
C GLN A 182 -11.50 8.51 -13.14
N THR A 183 -10.29 7.99 -13.00
CA THR A 183 -9.26 7.98 -14.05
C THR A 183 -9.17 6.66 -14.82
N LYS A 184 -10.14 5.75 -14.66
CA LYS A 184 -10.13 4.41 -15.28
C LYS A 184 -8.87 3.60 -14.93
N SER A 185 -8.42 3.71 -13.69
CA SER A 185 -7.21 3.09 -13.12
C SER A 185 -5.88 3.68 -13.60
N TRP A 186 -5.89 4.85 -14.25
CA TRP A 186 -4.67 5.51 -14.76
C TRP A 186 -4.13 6.60 -13.81
N VAL A 187 -4.19 6.36 -12.49
CA VAL A 187 -3.65 7.28 -11.46
C VAL A 187 -2.13 7.20 -11.49
N GLY A 188 -1.46 8.22 -12.04
CA GLY A 188 0.00 8.25 -12.14
C GLY A 188 0.57 7.03 -12.87
N ASP A 189 0.75 7.09 -14.19
CA ASP A 189 1.15 5.89 -14.95
C ASP A 189 1.93 6.18 -16.25
N LYS A 190 2.41 7.41 -16.44
CA LYS A 190 3.13 7.78 -17.68
C LYS A 190 4.55 8.21 -17.41
N TYR A 191 4.74 9.07 -16.41
CA TYR A 191 6.03 9.67 -16.12
C TYR A 191 6.40 9.40 -14.69
N TRP A 192 7.60 8.88 -14.52
CA TRP A 192 8.18 8.66 -13.21
C TRP A 192 8.97 9.91 -12.84
N MET A 193 8.70 10.42 -11.65
CA MET A 193 9.45 11.50 -11.06
C MET A 193 9.95 11.07 -9.70
N GLU A 194 11.05 11.65 -9.27
CA GLU A 194 11.57 11.51 -7.94
C GLU A 194 11.57 12.87 -7.26
N ILE A 195 11.02 12.91 -6.06
CA ILE A 195 11.07 14.04 -5.15
C ILE A 195 12.18 13.75 -4.15
N GLU A 196 13.25 14.53 -4.20
CA GLU A 196 14.31 14.51 -3.18
C GLU A 196 13.97 15.52 -2.09
N MET A 197 14.08 15.07 -0.85
CA MET A 197 13.84 15.86 0.34
C MET A 197 15.16 16.44 0.88
N LYS A 198 15.08 17.49 1.69
CA LYS A 198 16.25 18.15 2.30
C LYS A 198 17.07 17.26 3.24
N ASP A 199 16.47 16.18 3.73
CA ASP A 199 17.16 15.15 4.52
C ASP A 199 17.83 14.08 3.64
N GLY A 200 17.87 14.26 2.32
CA GLY A 200 18.44 13.30 1.36
C GLY A 200 17.55 12.09 1.07
N SER A 201 16.38 11.98 1.71
CA SER A 201 15.42 10.94 1.37
C SER A 201 14.74 11.21 0.04
N THR A 202 14.35 10.15 -0.66
CA THR A 202 13.65 10.27 -1.94
C THR A 202 12.27 9.63 -1.87
N ARG A 203 11.37 10.12 -2.72
CA ARG A 203 10.07 9.50 -2.96
C ARG A 203 9.76 9.53 -4.44
N ARG A 204 9.54 8.36 -5.02
CA ARG A 204 8.98 8.26 -6.36
C ARG A 204 7.52 8.69 -6.36
N VAL A 205 7.17 9.49 -7.35
CA VAL A 205 5.81 9.86 -7.68
C VAL A 205 5.61 9.63 -9.17
N THR A 206 4.44 9.12 -9.54
CA THR A 206 4.10 8.95 -10.97
C THR A 206 3.08 9.99 -11.38
N TYR A 207 3.14 10.43 -12.63
CA TYR A 207 2.21 11.40 -13.21
C TYR A 207 1.60 10.86 -14.50
N ASN A 208 0.32 11.14 -14.71
CA ASN A 208 -0.42 10.80 -15.91
C ASN A 208 -0.83 12.07 -16.67
N THR A 209 -0.61 12.10 -17.99
CA THR A 209 -0.96 13.26 -18.84
C THR A 209 -2.35 13.22 -19.43
N MET A 210 -2.95 12.02 -19.55
CA MET A 210 -4.32 11.86 -20.05
C MET A 210 -5.33 12.29 -18.98
N PHE A 211 -5.06 11.92 -17.73
CA PHE A 211 -5.76 12.40 -16.55
C PHE A 211 -4.70 13.08 -15.68
N PRO A 212 -4.53 14.43 -15.75
CA PRO A 212 -3.50 15.17 -15.02
C PRO A 212 -3.54 14.88 -13.52
N SER A 213 -2.85 13.83 -13.10
CA SER A 213 -2.98 13.23 -11.78
C SER A 213 -1.68 12.56 -11.36
N PHE A 214 -1.44 12.57 -10.05
CA PHE A 214 -0.28 11.98 -9.42
C PHE A 214 -0.64 10.69 -8.70
N GLN A 215 0.37 9.85 -8.49
CA GLN A 215 0.45 8.95 -7.35
C GLN A 215 1.64 9.38 -6.48
N PRO A 216 1.48 9.74 -5.19
CA PRO A 216 0.26 9.72 -4.38
C PRO A 216 -0.93 10.52 -4.94
N SER A 217 -2.13 10.01 -4.66
CA SER A 217 -3.36 10.34 -5.38
C SER A 217 -3.82 11.78 -5.19
N ALA A 218 -3.67 12.58 -6.25
CA ALA A 218 -4.20 13.94 -6.36
C ALA A 218 -4.34 14.32 -7.84
N TYR A 219 -5.27 15.23 -8.17
CA TYR A 219 -5.25 15.90 -9.46
C TYR A 219 -4.19 17.01 -9.47
N ALA A 220 -3.50 17.16 -10.60
CA ALA A 220 -2.69 18.34 -10.85
C ALA A 220 -3.59 19.54 -11.13
N THR A 221 -3.20 20.71 -10.64
CA THR A 221 -3.77 21.97 -11.11
C THR A 221 -3.39 22.20 -12.57
N PRO A 222 -4.12 23.04 -13.33
CA PRO A 222 -3.72 23.39 -14.70
C PRO A 222 -2.30 23.93 -14.78
N GLU A 223 -1.89 24.75 -13.81
CA GLU A 223 -0.53 25.31 -13.72
C GLU A 223 0.52 24.20 -13.54
N LEU A 224 0.30 23.26 -12.61
CA LEU A 224 1.23 22.14 -12.41
C LEU A 224 1.26 21.19 -13.61
N ALA A 225 0.12 20.92 -14.22
CA ALA A 225 0.02 20.07 -15.41
C ALA A 225 0.82 20.67 -16.58
N GLU A 226 0.67 21.97 -16.82
CA GLU A 226 1.44 22.69 -17.83
C GLU A 226 2.93 22.68 -17.52
N LEU A 227 3.31 22.97 -16.28
CA LEU A 227 4.70 22.96 -15.83
C LEU A 227 5.37 21.61 -16.09
N ILE A 228 4.72 20.51 -15.71
CA ILE A 228 5.27 19.15 -15.93
C ILE A 228 5.45 18.87 -17.42
N GLU A 229 4.48 19.26 -18.26
CA GLU A 229 4.59 19.07 -19.71
C GLU A 229 5.70 19.92 -20.35
N GLN A 230 5.92 21.13 -19.86
CA GLN A 230 7.03 21.97 -20.30
C GLN A 230 8.37 21.32 -19.93
N GLN A 231 8.53 20.86 -18.68
CA GLN A 231 9.75 20.19 -18.22
C GLN A 231 9.99 18.88 -18.97
N ARG A 232 8.93 18.10 -19.23
CA ARG A 232 9.02 16.84 -20.00
C ARG A 232 9.57 17.05 -21.41
N LYS A 233 9.16 18.12 -22.11
CA LYS A 233 9.65 18.41 -23.46
C LYS A 233 11.15 18.67 -23.50
N LEU A 234 11.73 19.17 -22.41
CA LEU A 234 13.17 19.43 -22.32
C LEU A 234 14.01 18.14 -22.28
N ILE A 235 13.44 17.01 -21.84
CA ILE A 235 14.11 15.70 -21.87
C ILE A 235 14.52 15.33 -23.30
N TYR A 236 13.66 15.61 -24.28
CA TYR A 236 13.86 15.23 -25.69
C TYR A 236 14.49 16.34 -26.55
N ALA A 237 14.75 17.51 -25.96
CA ALA A 237 15.35 18.65 -26.68
C ALA A 237 16.90 18.61 -26.66
N ARG A 238 17.48 17.56 -26.07
CA ARG A 238 18.92 17.26 -26.05
C ARG A 238 19.26 16.25 -27.13
#